data_AF-A0A3B6IV62-F1
#
_entry.id   AF-A0A3B6IV62-F1
#
_cell.length_a   1.000
_cell.length_b   1.000
_cell.length_c   1.000
_cell.angle_alpha   90.00
_cell.angle_beta   90.00
_cell.angle_gamma   90.00
#
_symmetry.space_group_name_H-M   'P 1'
#
loop_
_entity.id
_entity.type
_entity.pdbx_description
1 polymer ?
#
loop_
_entity_poly.entity_id
_entity_poly.type
_entity_poly.pdbx_seq_one_letter_code
_entity_poly.pdbx_strand_id
1 'polypeptide(L)'
;MVPKKTPKGKSGFFGVRQKPSGNWGVEFSDAGRRWWIDTYPFAHEAVRAYYVAVWRAERPRSHLNFTKIESRAVAEMLVLQGINMKEITTKKKKTKKPSVVVSAGETDEETMARFAREHPEYV
;
A
#
# COMPACT_ATOMS: atom_id res chain seq x y z
N MET A 1 19.64 -18.56 -1.66
CA MET A 1 19.41 -17.74 -0.45
C MET A 1 18.17 -18.26 0.26
N VAL A 2 18.23 -18.52 1.57
CA VAL A 2 17.05 -18.95 2.32
C VAL A 2 16.03 -17.80 2.34
N PRO A 3 14.76 -18.04 1.98
CA PRO A 3 13.73 -17.02 2.06
C PRO A 3 13.62 -16.50 3.51
N LYS A 4 14.06 -15.27 3.78
CA LYS A 4 13.95 -14.66 5.12
C LYS A 4 12.47 -14.56 5.50
N LYS A 5 12.12 -14.94 6.74
CA LYS A 5 10.77 -14.73 7.28
C LYS A 5 10.53 -13.24 7.39
N THR A 6 9.40 -12.76 6.88
CA THR A 6 8.98 -11.39 7.15
C THR A 6 8.77 -11.26 8.66
N PRO A 7 9.22 -10.18 9.31
CA PRO A 7 8.92 -9.98 10.72
C PRO A 7 7.39 -9.83 10.90
N LYS A 8 6.85 -10.39 11.98
CA LYS A 8 5.43 -10.22 12.33
C LYS A 8 5.21 -8.76 12.75
N GLY A 9 4.20 -8.12 12.18
CA GLY A 9 3.81 -6.77 12.57
C GLY A 9 3.00 -6.77 13.89
N LYS A 10 2.46 -5.61 14.26
CA LYS A 10 1.59 -5.43 15.44
C LYS A 10 0.34 -6.33 15.43
N SER A 11 -0.06 -6.81 14.27
CA SER A 11 -1.15 -7.77 14.06
C SER A 11 -0.82 -9.20 14.52
N GLY A 12 0.45 -9.52 14.78
CA GLY A 12 0.91 -10.89 15.06
C GLY A 12 0.95 -11.81 13.84
N PHE A 13 0.53 -11.33 12.66
CA PHE A 13 0.48 -12.07 11.41
C PHE A 13 1.54 -11.57 10.41
N PHE A 14 2.17 -12.50 9.70
CA PHE A 14 3.08 -12.21 8.59
C PHE A 14 2.32 -11.55 7.45
N GLY A 15 2.87 -10.43 6.95
CA GLY A 15 2.34 -9.76 5.77
C GLY A 15 0.91 -9.23 5.90
N VAL A 16 0.32 -9.22 7.09
CA VAL A 16 -1.03 -8.73 7.33
C VAL A 16 -0.95 -7.56 8.30
N ARG A 17 -1.56 -6.44 7.94
CA ARG A 17 -1.53 -5.21 8.74
C ARG A 17 -2.95 -4.68 8.96
N GLN A 18 -3.31 -4.50 10.22
CA GLN A 18 -4.55 -3.80 10.58
C GLN A 18 -4.38 -2.29 10.34
N LYS A 19 -5.32 -1.69 9.63
CA LYS A 19 -5.41 -0.24 9.42
C LYS A 19 -6.29 0.38 10.52
N PRO A 20 -6.10 1.68 10.83
CA PRO A 20 -6.95 2.40 11.78
C PRO A 20 -8.43 2.39 11.39
N SER A 21 -8.74 2.23 10.09
CA SER A 21 -10.10 2.11 9.57
C SER A 21 -10.78 0.76 9.89
N GLY A 22 -10.12 -0.15 10.60
CA GLY A 22 -10.61 -1.51 10.89
C GLY A 22 -10.31 -2.54 9.81
N ASN A 23 -9.93 -2.12 8.61
CA ASN A 23 -9.61 -3.00 7.50
C ASN A 23 -8.22 -3.64 7.61
N TRP A 24 -8.04 -4.78 6.94
CA TRP A 24 -6.83 -5.60 6.98
C TRP A 24 -6.11 -5.58 5.63
N GLY A 25 -4.98 -4.87 5.56
CA GLY A 25 -4.13 -4.84 4.39
C GLY A 25 -3.20 -6.05 4.33
N VAL A 26 -2.96 -6.55 3.12
CA VAL A 26 -2.06 -7.69 2.89
C VAL A 26 -0.92 -7.32 1.97
N GLU A 27 0.28 -7.54 2.47
CA GLU A 27 1.56 -7.30 1.79
C GLU A 27 2.35 -8.59 1.76
N PHE A 28 2.82 -8.96 0.57
CA PHE A 28 3.75 -10.06 0.36
C PHE A 28 5.14 -9.50 0.08
N SER A 29 6.20 -10.18 0.55
CA SER A 29 7.58 -9.77 0.27
C SER A 29 8.44 -10.99 0.04
N ASP A 30 9.16 -10.97 -1.07
CA ASP A 30 10.02 -12.07 -1.51
C ASP A 30 11.20 -11.54 -2.33
N ALA A 31 12.37 -12.14 -2.14
CA ALA A 31 13.62 -11.78 -2.82
C ALA A 31 13.92 -10.25 -2.88
N GLY A 32 13.52 -9.48 -1.85
CA GLY A 32 13.71 -8.03 -1.80
C GLY A 32 12.66 -7.20 -2.53
N ARG A 33 11.70 -7.84 -3.19
CA ARG A 33 10.52 -7.22 -3.80
C ARG A 33 9.33 -7.28 -2.85
N ARG A 34 8.42 -6.33 -3.00
CA ARG A 34 7.20 -6.21 -2.20
C ARG A 34 5.99 -6.15 -3.12
N TRP A 35 4.93 -6.86 -2.77
CA TRP A 35 3.68 -6.87 -3.51
C TRP A 35 2.54 -6.51 -2.57
N TRP A 36 1.70 -5.59 -3.00
CA TRP A 36 0.42 -5.33 -2.40
C TRP A 36 -0.57 -6.35 -2.97
N ILE A 37 -1.20 -7.12 -2.09
CA ILE A 37 -2.24 -8.06 -2.51
C ILE A 37 -3.57 -7.31 -2.56
N ASP A 38 -4.18 -7.10 -1.39
CA ASP A 38 -5.40 -6.34 -1.29
C ASP A 38 -5.68 -5.90 0.16
N THR A 39 -6.76 -5.13 0.32
CA THR A 39 -7.38 -4.87 1.63
C THR A 39 -8.62 -5.73 1.79
N TYR A 40 -8.74 -6.40 2.93
CA TYR A 40 -9.91 -7.19 3.29
C TYR A 40 -10.61 -6.61 4.53
N PRO A 41 -11.93 -6.75 4.67
CA PRO A 41 -12.65 -6.31 5.86
C PRO A 41 -12.30 -7.14 7.10
N PHE A 42 -11.88 -8.40 6.93
CA PHE A 42 -11.62 -9.32 8.05
C PHE A 42 -10.20 -9.88 8.10
N ALA A 43 -9.69 -10.11 9.31
CA ALA A 43 -8.35 -10.65 9.55
C ALA A 43 -8.15 -12.04 8.92
N HIS A 44 -9.13 -12.93 9.10
CA HIS A 44 -9.07 -14.30 8.60
C HIS A 44 -9.00 -14.35 7.07
N GLU A 45 -9.67 -13.42 6.38
CA GLU A 45 -9.63 -13.29 4.92
C GLU A 45 -8.29 -12.74 4.43
N ALA A 46 -7.78 -11.70 5.08
CA ALA A 46 -6.46 -11.15 4.83
C ALA A 46 -5.35 -12.19 4.99
N VAL A 47 -5.44 -12.99 6.05
CA VAL A 47 -4.50 -14.08 6.29
C VAL A 47 -4.56 -15.10 5.15
N ARG A 48 -5.76 -15.53 4.71
CA ARG A 48 -5.91 -16.44 3.55
C ARG A 48 -5.31 -15.90 2.26
N ALA A 49 -5.52 -14.62 1.96
CA ALA A 49 -4.91 -14.00 0.79
C ALA A 49 -3.37 -14.07 0.84
N TYR A 50 -2.79 -13.87 2.03
CA TYR A 50 -1.35 -14.06 2.25
C TYR A 50 -0.91 -15.50 1.99
N TYR A 51 -1.69 -16.51 2.44
CA TYR A 51 -1.41 -17.92 2.12
C TYR A 51 -1.31 -18.18 0.64
N VAL A 52 -2.29 -17.73 -0.14
CA VAL A 52 -2.30 -17.96 -1.59
C VAL A 52 -1.09 -17.32 -2.25
N ALA A 53 -0.63 -16.15 -1.79
CA ALA A 53 0.59 -15.54 -2.28
C ALA A 53 1.86 -16.33 -1.93
N VAL A 54 1.97 -16.85 -0.70
CA VAL A 54 3.09 -17.71 -0.30
C VAL A 54 3.14 -18.98 -1.14
N TRP A 55 1.97 -19.58 -1.42
CA TRP A 55 1.86 -20.74 -2.31
C TRP A 55 2.23 -20.42 -3.75
N ARG A 56 1.76 -19.30 -4.31
CA ARG A 56 2.14 -18.84 -5.66
C ARG A 56 3.63 -18.55 -5.78
N ALA A 57 4.27 -18.13 -4.70
CA ALA A 57 5.72 -17.90 -4.64
C ALA A 57 6.52 -19.17 -4.30
N GLU A 58 5.88 -20.35 -4.27
CA GLU A 58 6.48 -21.65 -3.98
C GLU A 58 7.34 -21.66 -2.71
N ARG A 59 6.98 -20.83 -1.73
CA ARG A 59 7.75 -20.72 -0.48
C ARG A 59 7.48 -21.91 0.45
N PRO A 60 8.47 -22.30 1.26
CA PRO A 60 8.29 -23.37 2.23
C PRO A 60 7.20 -23.02 3.25
N ARG A 61 6.39 -24.02 3.61
CA ARG A 61 5.25 -23.92 4.54
C ARG A 61 5.61 -23.31 5.91
N SER A 62 6.90 -23.26 6.27
CA SER A 62 7.42 -22.60 7.48
C SER A 62 7.15 -21.09 7.58
N HIS A 63 6.74 -20.46 6.47
CA HIS A 63 6.40 -19.03 6.38
C HIS A 63 4.90 -18.74 6.53
N LEU A 64 4.10 -19.77 6.82
CA LEU A 64 2.66 -19.64 7.01
C LEU A 64 2.33 -19.26 8.45
N ASN A 65 1.26 -18.48 8.64
CA ASN A 65 0.81 -17.97 9.95
C ASN A 65 0.19 -19.05 10.87
N PHE A 66 -0.25 -20.13 10.26
CA PHE A 66 -0.96 -21.30 10.78
C PHE A 66 -0.48 -22.50 9.98
N THR A 67 -0.07 -23.54 10.71
CA THR A 67 0.26 -24.86 10.18
C THR A 67 -0.98 -25.71 9.87
N LYS A 68 -2.18 -25.27 10.31
CA LYS A 68 -3.45 -26.02 10.22
C LYS A 68 -4.15 -25.96 8.85
N ILE A 69 -3.69 -25.11 7.92
CA ILE A 69 -4.22 -25.10 6.55
C ILE A 69 -3.47 -26.17 5.77
N GLU A 70 -4.08 -27.35 5.68
CA GLU A 70 -3.43 -28.57 5.19
C GLU A 70 -3.29 -28.61 3.65
N SER A 71 -4.21 -28.00 2.89
CA SER A 71 -4.24 -28.13 1.43
C SER A 71 -4.37 -26.82 0.65
N ARG A 72 -3.71 -26.80 -0.52
CA ARG A 72 -3.79 -25.75 -1.54
C ARG A 72 -5.23 -25.45 -1.96
N ALA A 73 -6.03 -26.50 -2.11
CA ALA A 73 -7.43 -26.40 -2.51
C ALA A 73 -8.25 -25.59 -1.50
N VAL A 74 -8.02 -25.74 -0.19
CA VAL A 74 -8.71 -24.93 0.84
C VAL A 74 -8.29 -23.46 0.73
N ALA A 75 -7.00 -23.19 0.45
CA ALA A 75 -6.55 -21.81 0.26
C ALA A 75 -7.12 -21.17 -1.02
N GLU A 76 -7.16 -21.91 -2.13
CA GLU A 76 -7.68 -21.44 -3.43
C GLU A 76 -9.20 -21.29 -3.44
N MET A 77 -9.95 -22.23 -2.85
CA MET A 77 -11.41 -22.19 -2.81
C MET A 77 -11.96 -21.06 -1.91
N LEU A 78 -11.14 -20.54 -1.00
CA LEU A 78 -11.50 -19.41 -0.14
C LEU A 78 -11.16 -18.04 -0.76
N VAL A 79 -10.42 -18.01 -1.86
CA VAL A 79 -10.17 -16.83 -2.67
C VAL A 79 -10.79 -17.07 -4.05
N LEU A 80 -12.11 -17.24 -4.08
CA LEU A 80 -12.90 -17.52 -5.30
C LEU A 80 -12.64 -16.53 -6.44
N GLN A 81 -12.22 -15.30 -6.13
CA GLN A 81 -11.97 -14.24 -7.11
C GLN A 81 -10.49 -14.12 -7.54
N GLY A 82 -9.61 -14.95 -6.98
CA GLY A 82 -8.16 -14.83 -7.16
C GLY A 82 -7.57 -13.62 -6.45
N ILE A 83 -6.33 -13.75 -5.98
CA ILE A 83 -5.59 -12.60 -5.43
C ILE A 83 -4.92 -11.81 -6.57
N ASN A 84 -5.09 -10.48 -6.56
CA ASN A 84 -4.34 -9.57 -7.42
C ASN A 84 -3.04 -9.17 -6.70
N MET A 85 -1.86 -9.53 -7.22
CA MET A 85 -0.57 -9.10 -6.64
C MET A 85 0.00 -7.96 -7.48
N LYS A 86 0.01 -6.74 -6.92
CA LYS A 86 0.63 -5.57 -7.55
C LYS A 86 1.99 -5.30 -6.92
N GLU A 87 3.06 -5.35 -7.71
CA GLU A 87 4.40 -5.03 -7.22
C GLU A 87 4.48 -3.57 -6.76
N ILE A 88 4.85 -3.36 -5.50
CA ILE A 88 5.09 -2.03 -4.94
C ILE A 88 6.51 -1.63 -5.35
N THR A 89 6.64 -1.01 -6.52
CA THR A 89 7.89 -0.35 -6.88
C THR A 89 8.01 0.93 -6.05
N THR A 90 9.13 1.12 -5.36
CA THR A 90 9.42 2.33 -4.56
C THR A 90 9.69 3.58 -5.40
N LYS A 91 9.33 3.58 -6.69
CA LYS A 91 9.36 4.79 -7.50
C LYS A 91 8.22 5.68 -7.03
N LYS A 92 8.51 6.58 -6.08
CA LYS A 92 7.69 7.78 -5.80
C LYS A 92 7.45 8.48 -7.15
N LYS A 93 6.31 8.26 -7.77
CA LYS A 93 5.81 9.18 -8.78
C LYS A 93 5.44 10.44 -7.99
N LYS A 94 6.36 11.39 -7.89
CA LYS A 94 6.05 12.76 -7.49
C LYS A 94 5.13 13.32 -8.58
N THR A 95 3.84 13.04 -8.52
CA THR A 95 2.85 13.98 -9.08
C THR A 95 2.83 15.17 -8.14
N LYS A 96 3.82 16.06 -8.29
CA LYS A 96 3.69 17.44 -7.86
C LYS A 96 2.45 17.98 -8.58
N LYS A 97 1.34 18.18 -7.87
CA LYS A 97 0.43 19.27 -8.27
C LYS A 97 1.26 20.56 -8.13
N PRO A 98 1.30 21.49 -9.10
CA PRO A 98 1.83 22.82 -8.83
C PRO A 98 0.86 23.48 -7.84
N SER A 99 1.19 23.40 -6.55
CA SER A 99 0.68 24.34 -5.57
C SER A 99 1.43 25.63 -5.83
N VAL A 100 0.78 26.62 -6.43
CA VAL A 100 1.26 28.00 -6.41
C VAL A 100 1.21 28.42 -4.95
N VAL A 101 2.35 28.31 -4.26
CA VAL A 101 2.61 29.01 -3.01
C VAL A 101 3.49 30.17 -3.41
N VAL A 102 2.88 31.35 -3.48
CA VAL A 102 3.60 32.62 -3.60
C VAL A 102 4.45 32.76 -2.33
N SER A 103 5.76 32.76 -2.50
CA SER A 103 6.73 32.98 -1.44
C SER A 103 6.78 34.47 -1.10
N ALA A 104 6.61 34.78 0.19
CA ALA A 104 6.72 36.12 0.77
C ALA A 104 8.07 36.75 0.42
N GLY A 105 8.01 37.83 -0.37
CA GLY A 105 9.16 38.57 -0.88
C GLY A 105 8.76 39.66 -1.87
N GLU A 106 7.60 39.53 -2.51
CA GLU A 106 6.95 40.63 -3.24
C GLU A 106 6.09 41.39 -2.22
N THR A 107 6.44 42.65 -1.97
CA THR A 107 5.67 43.54 -1.09
C THR A 107 4.24 43.65 -1.58
N ASP A 108 3.28 43.60 -0.65
CA ASP A 108 1.83 43.68 -0.93
C ASP A 108 1.50 44.87 -1.85
N GLU A 109 2.24 45.97 -1.71
CA GLU A 109 2.11 47.17 -2.53
C GLU A 109 2.45 46.96 -4.02
N GLU A 110 3.48 46.17 -4.37
CA GLU A 110 3.81 45.88 -5.78
C GLU A 110 2.78 44.95 -6.42
N THR A 111 2.24 44.02 -5.62
CA THR A 111 1.19 43.11 -6.04
C THR A 111 -0.09 43.88 -6.35
N MET A 112 -0.46 44.81 -5.47
CA MET A 112 -1.63 45.68 -5.62
C MET A 112 -1.45 46.71 -6.74
N ALA A 113 -0.24 47.24 -6.93
CA ALA A 113 0.05 48.21 -8.00
C ALA A 113 -0.01 47.58 -9.40
N ARG A 114 0.46 46.32 -9.56
CA ARG A 114 0.28 45.58 -10.82
C ARG A 114 -1.18 45.30 -11.10
N PHE A 115 -1.93 44.89 -10.08
CA PHE A 115 -3.36 44.65 -10.21
C PHE A 115 -4.12 45.90 -10.66
N ALA A 116 -3.83 47.07 -10.06
CA ALA A 116 -4.44 48.34 -10.46
C ALA A 116 -4.08 48.77 -11.91
N ARG A 117 -2.89 48.41 -12.41
CA ARG A 117 -2.50 48.69 -13.81
C ARG A 117 -3.15 47.75 -14.81
N GLU A 118 -3.35 46.49 -14.45
CA GLU A 118 -4.00 45.50 -15.31
C GLU A 118 -5.54 45.59 -15.28
N HIS A 119 -6.09 46.12 -14.18
CA HIS A 119 -7.53 46.29 -13.98
C HIS A 119 -7.90 47.75 -13.68
N PRO A 120 -7.74 48.68 -14.65
CA PRO A 120 -8.07 50.09 -14.46
C PRO A 120 -9.58 50.35 -14.27
N GLU A 121 -10.43 49.35 -14.51
CA GLU A 121 -11.88 49.43 -14.28
C GLU A 121 -12.27 49.37 -12.80
N TYR A 122 -11.36 49.00 -11.90
CA TYR A 122 -11.59 48.84 -10.46
C TYR A 122 -10.96 49.95 -9.59
N VAL A 123 -10.44 51.02 -10.20
CA VAL A 123 -9.88 52.19 -9.52
C VAL A 123 -10.84 53.38 -9.59
#